data_AF-A0A2V8ZEK3-F1
#
_entry.id   AF-A0A2V8ZEK3-F1
#
_cell.length_a   1.000
_cell.length_b   1.000
_cell.length_c   1.000
_cell.angle_alpha   90.00
_cell.angle_beta   90.00
_cell.angle_gamma   90.00
#
_symmetry.space_group_name_H-M   'P 1'
#
loop_
_entity.id
_entity.type
_entity.pdbx_description
1 polymer ?
#
loop_
_entity_poly.entity_id
_entity_poly.type
_entity_poly.pdbx_seq_one_letter_code
_entity_poly.pdbx_strand_id
1 'polypeptide(L)' 'MNHLRKMMSEELQRRNYAETTIDSYIRAVEDFSRYFNCSPDRLSS' A
#
# COMPACT_ATOMS: atom_id res chain seq x y z
N MET A 1 7.32 -6.47 2.67
CA MET A 1 6.44 -6.69 1.50
C MET A 1 5.02 -7.10 1.90
N ASN A 2 4.80 -8.17 2.69
CA ASN A 2 3.43 -8.60 3.03
C ASN A 2 2.73 -7.82 4.16
N HIS A 3 3.46 -7.16 5.05
CA HIS A 3 2.84 -6.43 6.16
C HIS A 3 2.16 -5.13 5.71
N LEU A 4 2.87 -4.28 4.95
CA LEU A 4 2.30 -3.03 4.41
C LEU A 4 1.09 -3.29 3.49
N ARG A 5 1.20 -4.29 2.59
CA ARG A 5 0.09 -4.68 1.70
C ARG A 5 -1.14 -5.06 2.51
N LYS A 6 -0.97 -5.85 3.57
CA LYS A 6 -2.07 -6.27 4.44
C LYS A 6 -2.68 -5.08 5.21
N MET A 7 -1.84 -4.26 5.83
CA MET A 7 -2.28 -3.10 6.61
C MET A 7 -3.01 -2.06 5.76
N MET A 8 -2.46 -1.69 4.59
CA MET A 8 -3.12 -0.76 3.66
C MET A 8 -4.41 -1.35 3.08
N SER A 9 -4.45 -2.64 2.74
CA SER A 9 -5.70 -3.29 2.33
C SER A 9 -6.77 -3.20 3.41
N GLU A 10 -6.44 -3.52 4.66
CA GLU A 10 -7.39 -3.47 5.79
C GLU A 10 -7.90 -2.04 6.04
N GLU A 11 -7.02 -1.04 5.98
CA GLU A 11 -7.40 0.36 6.16
C GLU A 11 -8.30 0.86 5.02
N LEU A 12 -7.94 0.56 3.77
CA LEU A 12 -8.70 1.00 2.61
C LEU A 12 -10.04 0.26 2.49
N GLN A 13 -10.10 -1.02 2.85
CA GLN A 13 -11.38 -1.75 2.94
C GLN A 13 -12.28 -1.14 4.03
N ARG A 14 -11.72 -0.75 5.18
CA ARG A 14 -12.48 -0.07 6.25
C ARG A 14 -13.08 1.27 5.79
N ARG A 15 -12.42 1.94 4.85
CA ARG A 15 -12.89 3.18 4.22
C ARG A 15 -13.90 2.94 3.08
N ASN A 16 -14.33 1.70 2.84
CA ASN A 16 -15.25 1.29 1.76
C ASN A 16 -14.70 1.54 0.34
N TYR A 17 -13.39 1.44 0.14
CA TYR A 17 -12.83 1.46 -1.21
C TYR A 17 -13.08 0.14 -1.94
N ALA A 18 -13.30 0.22 -3.26
CA ALA A 18 -13.38 -0.93 -4.12
C ALA A 18 -12.02 -1.67 -4.17
N GLU A 19 -12.05 -3.00 -4.24
CA GLU A 19 -10.84 -3.84 -4.28
C GLU A 19 -9.87 -3.44 -5.41
N THR A 20 -10.41 -3.01 -6.56
CA THR A 20 -9.64 -2.50 -7.70
C THR A 20 -8.86 -1.21 -7.35
N THR A 21 -9.49 -0.31 -6.58
CA THR A 21 -8.85 0.91 -6.07
C THR A 21 -7.75 0.57 -5.08
N ILE A 22 -8.00 -0.42 -4.21
CA ILE A 22 -7.04 -0.87 -3.20
C ILE A 22 -5.79 -1.45 -3.84
N ASP A 23 -5.95 -2.37 -4.81
CA ASP A 23 -4.81 -2.96 -5.50
C ASP A 23 -4.02 -1.92 -6.29
N SER A 24 -4.72 -0.99 -6.97
CA SER A 24 -4.08 0.12 -7.69
C SER A 24 -3.28 1.03 -6.76
N TYR A 25 -3.81 1.34 -5.58
CA TYR A 25 -3.15 2.19 -4.60
C TYR A 25 -1.91 1.52 -3.99
N ILE A 26 -2.02 0.24 -3.62
CA ILE A 26 -0.90 -0.54 -3.09
C ILE A 26 0.21 -0.63 -4.12
N ARG A 27 -0.15 -0.90 -5.39
CA ARG A 27 0.82 -0.97 -6.48
C ARG A 27 1.51 0.36 -6.73
N ALA A 28 0.79 1.48 -6.66
CA ALA A 28 1.36 2.81 -6.76
C ALA A 28 2.38 3.10 -5.64
N VAL A 29 2.08 2.68 -4.40
CA VAL A 29 3.01 2.81 -3.25
C VAL A 29 4.23 1.92 -3.44
N GLU A 30 4.07 0.68 -3.93
CA GLU A 30 5.21 -0.19 -4.25
C GLU A 30 6.12 0.41 -5.33
N ASP A 31 5.55 0.95 -6.41
CA ASP A 31 6.28 1.63 -7.47
C ASP A 31 7.00 2.88 -6.93
N PHE A 32 6.33 3.67 -6.08
CA PHE A 32 6.93 4.83 -5.40
C PHE A 32 8.11 4.42 -4.53
N SER A 33 7.96 3.39 -3.69
CA SER A 33 9.04 2.87 -2.85
C SER A 33 10.22 2.35 -3.66
N ARG A 34 9.97 1.69 -4.80
CA ARG A 34 11.02 1.25 -5.73
C ARG A 34 11.76 2.43 -6.34
N TYR A 35 11.04 3.45 -6.78
CA TYR A 35 11.62 4.65 -7.38
C TYR A 35 12.53 5.41 -6.41
N PHE A 36 12.09 5.60 -5.16
CA PHE A 36 12.88 6.30 -4.13
C PHE A 36 13.88 5.40 -3.40
N ASN A 37 13.97 4.11 -3.78
CA ASN A 37 14.74 3.08 -3.10
C ASN A 37 14.50 3.06 -1.57
N CYS A 38 13.29 3.48 -1.18
CA CYS A 38 12.89 3.76 0.18
C CYS A 38 11.95 2.63 0.60
N SER A 39 12.36 1.85 1.60
CA SER A 39 11.60 0.67 2.02
C SER A 39 10.15 1.06 2.29
N PRO A 40 9.17 0.36 1.70
CA PRO A 40 7.75 0.61 1.95
C PRO A 40 7.41 0.51 3.45
N ASP A 41 8.19 -0.29 4.18
CA ASP A 41 8.13 -0.45 5.63
C ASP A 41 8.35 0.85 6.41
N ARG A 42 9.11 1.81 5.87
CA ARG A 42 9.34 3.13 6.49
C ARG A 42 8.19 4.11 6.29
N LEU A 43 7.24 3.82 5.40
CA LEU A 43 6.05 4.66 5.21
C LEU A 43 4.97 4.39 6.27
N SER A 44 5.19 3.40 7.13
CA SER A 44 4.29 2.94 8.20
C SER A 44 4.70 3.44 9.60
N SER A 45 5.66 4.38 9.71
CA SER A 45 6.12 4.86 11.02
C SER A 45 5.31 6.02 11.57
#